data_AF-A0A645E528-F1
#
_entry.id   AF-A0A645E528-F1
#
_cell.length_a   1.000
_cell.length_b   1.000
_cell.length_c   1.000
_cell.angle_alpha   90.00
_cell.angle_beta   90.00
_cell.angle_gamma   90.00
#
_symmetry.space_group_name_H-M   'P 1'
#
loop_
_entity.id
_entity.type
_entity.pdbx_description
1 polymer ?
#
loop_
_entity_poly.entity_id
_entity_poly.type
_entity_poly.pdbx_seq_one_letter_code
_entity_poly.pdbx_strand_id
1 'polypeptide(L)'
;MLLRSNLGYIYRSDSEDYGRTWCNAYSTGLFNPNSGIDAVKMDDGTIMLLSNPIKNNWGYRAPLDLTYSKDNGKTWSLLKTLEETVEGKEEELEYSYPAITSVGNKLYMTYTYNRLSIAYWEITIEE
;
A
#
# COMPACT_ATOMS: atom_id res chain seq x y z
N MET A 1 11.85 -5.92 2.21
CA MET A 1 11.06 -5.04 3.11
C MET A 1 10.65 -3.80 2.34
N LEU A 2 9.36 -3.43 2.41
CA LEU A 2 8.87 -2.14 1.91
C LEU A 2 8.85 -1.12 3.06
N LEU A 3 9.09 0.14 2.73
CA LEU A 3 9.38 1.20 3.69
C LEU A 3 8.59 2.45 3.34
N ARG A 4 7.94 3.01 4.36
CA ARG A 4 7.52 4.41 4.36
C ARG A 4 8.77 5.31 4.36
N SER A 5 8.76 6.38 3.57
CA SER A 5 9.85 7.38 3.53
C SER A 5 9.31 8.81 3.53
N ASN A 6 10.16 9.78 3.89
CA ASN A 6 9.91 11.21 3.71
C ASN A 6 10.37 11.74 2.33
N LEU A 7 10.61 10.85 1.37
CA LEU A 7 11.15 11.19 0.04
C LEU A 7 10.06 11.18 -1.05
N GLY A 8 8.78 11.02 -0.67
CA GLY A 8 7.64 11.00 -1.60
C GLY A 8 7.43 9.68 -2.34
N TYR A 9 8.18 8.63 -1.99
CA TYR A 9 8.07 7.29 -2.57
C TYR A 9 8.08 6.21 -1.50
N ILE A 10 7.57 5.04 -1.86
CA ILE A 10 7.84 3.79 -1.13
C ILE A 10 9.28 3.38 -1.43
N TYR A 11 10.01 3.02 -0.38
CA TYR A 11 11.37 2.50 -0.50
C TYR A 11 11.36 0.99 -0.26
N ARG A 12 12.40 0.33 -0.75
CA ARG A 12 12.64 -1.09 -0.57
C ARG A 12 14.06 -1.32 -0.14
N SER A 13 14.23 -2.30 0.74
CA SER A 13 15.52 -2.91 1.03
C SER A 13 15.33 -4.42 1.05
N ASP A 14 16.30 -5.15 0.50
CA ASP A 14 16.26 -6.60 0.37
C ASP A 14 17.24 -7.26 1.33
N SER A 15 16.87 -8.47 1.74
CA SER A 15 17.67 -9.34 2.59
C SER A 15 17.67 -10.74 1.98
N GLU A 16 18.83 -11.38 1.99
CA GLU A 16 19.04 -12.76 1.52
C GLU A 16 19.25 -13.73 2.70
N ASP A 17 19.22 -13.24 3.94
CA ASP A 17 19.61 -13.97 5.15
C ASP A 17 18.53 -13.91 6.25
N TYR A 18 17.27 -13.88 5.84
CA TYR A 18 16.09 -13.85 6.73
C TYR A 18 16.03 -12.60 7.62
N GLY A 19 16.48 -11.45 7.08
CA GLY A 19 16.38 -10.16 7.73
C GLY A 19 17.51 -9.83 8.70
N ARG A 20 18.61 -10.60 8.70
CA ARG A 20 19.79 -10.31 9.54
C ARG A 20 20.59 -9.14 8.96
N THR A 21 20.74 -9.11 7.65
CA THR A 21 21.35 -8.01 6.91
C THR A 21 20.44 -7.54 5.79
N TRP A 22 20.61 -6.28 5.43
CA TRP A 22 19.78 -5.55 4.49
C TRP A 22 20.67 -4.72 3.58
N CYS A 23 20.35 -4.68 2.28
CA CYS A 23 21.03 -3.76 1.36
C CYS A 23 20.61 -2.30 1.61
N ASN A 24 21.33 -1.35 1.03
CA ASN A 24 20.92 0.06 1.07
C ASN A 24 19.51 0.20 0.48
N ALA A 25 18.66 0.98 1.16
CA ALA A 25 17.31 1.22 0.68
C ALA A 25 17.32 1.99 -0.65
N TYR A 26 16.42 1.61 -1.55
CA TYR A 26 16.24 2.24 -2.86
C TYR A 26 14.76 2.46 -3.16
N SER A 27 14.46 3.45 -4.00
CA SER A 27 13.07 3.77 -4.37
C SER A 27 12.44 2.65 -5.20
N THR A 28 11.17 2.33 -4.95
CA THR A 28 10.38 1.42 -5.81
C THR A 28 9.78 2.13 -7.02
N GLY A 29 9.82 3.47 -7.06
CA GLY A 29 9.11 4.28 -8.04
C GLY A 29 7.63 4.51 -7.71
N LEU A 30 7.06 3.82 -6.72
CA LEU A 30 5.70 4.08 -6.25
C LEU A 30 5.65 5.35 -5.41
N PHE A 31 4.80 6.29 -5.79
CA PHE A 31 4.56 7.48 -4.99
C PHE A 31 3.92 7.13 -3.65
N ASN A 32 4.30 7.85 -2.59
CA ASN A 32 3.67 7.73 -1.28
C ASN A 32 3.95 8.99 -0.44
N PRO A 33 2.92 9.66 0.11
CA PRO A 33 3.04 10.97 0.75
C PRO A 33 3.55 10.87 2.20
N ASN A 34 4.47 9.93 2.47
CA ASN A 34 4.87 9.54 3.83
C ASN A 34 3.66 9.06 4.66
N SER A 35 2.73 8.32 4.03
CA SER A 35 1.66 7.58 4.72
C SER A 35 2.11 6.15 5.04
N GLY A 36 1.39 5.50 5.97
CA GLY A 36 1.57 4.08 6.25
C GLY A 36 1.16 3.23 5.06
N ILE A 37 1.81 2.09 4.90
CA ILE A 37 1.54 1.08 3.86
C ILE A 37 1.45 -0.28 4.54
N ASP A 38 0.77 -1.22 3.90
CA ASP A 38 0.82 -2.62 4.32
C ASP A 38 0.70 -3.55 3.11
N ALA A 39 1.33 -4.72 3.20
CA ALA A 39 1.38 -5.68 2.11
C ALA A 39 1.25 -7.12 2.60
N VAL A 40 0.55 -7.93 1.82
CA VAL A 40 0.43 -9.38 2.04
C VAL A 40 0.88 -10.13 0.80
N LYS A 41 1.54 -11.28 1.01
CA LYS A 41 1.85 -12.22 -0.05
C LYS A 41 0.80 -13.33 -0.04
N MET A 42 0.09 -13.50 -1.15
CA MET A 42 -0.91 -14.55 -1.35
C MET A 42 -0.24 -15.90 -1.61
N ASP A 43 -1.04 -16.98 -1.56
CA ASP A 43 -0.59 -18.37 -1.73
C ASP A 43 0.03 -18.63 -3.12
N ASP A 44 -0.44 -17.95 -4.16
CA ASP A 44 0.11 -18.01 -5.53
C ASP A 44 1.42 -17.22 -5.71
N GLY A 45 1.86 -16.51 -4.66
CA GLY A 45 3.05 -15.67 -4.65
C GLY A 45 2.83 -14.22 -5.06
N THR A 46 1.61 -13.83 -5.47
CA THR A 46 1.24 -12.44 -5.76
C THR A 46 1.35 -11.61 -4.49
N ILE A 47 1.97 -10.43 -4.59
CA ILE A 47 2.06 -9.47 -3.48
C ILE A 47 0.98 -8.42 -3.68
N MET A 48 0.12 -8.24 -2.69
CA MET A 48 -0.87 -7.17 -2.62
C MET A 48 -0.35 -6.05 -1.71
N LEU A 49 -0.55 -4.79 -2.10
CA LEU A 49 -0.06 -3.61 -1.39
C LEU A 49 -1.16 -2.54 -1.32
N LEU A 50 -1.43 -2.08 -0.09
CA LEU A 50 -2.22 -0.89 0.16
C LEU A 50 -1.32 0.34 0.35
N SER A 51 -1.60 1.40 -0.38
CA SER A 51 -0.85 2.66 -0.29
C SER A 51 -1.64 3.86 -0.81
N ASN A 52 -1.18 5.08 -0.50
CA ASN A 52 -1.71 6.31 -1.10
C ASN A 52 -0.74 6.77 -2.21
N PRO A 53 -1.11 6.75 -3.49
CA PRO A 53 -0.19 7.00 -4.61
C PRO A 53 0.10 8.51 -4.85
N ILE A 54 0.30 9.29 -3.78
CA ILE A 54 0.50 10.74 -3.84
C ILE A 54 1.98 11.08 -3.76
N LYS A 55 2.48 11.80 -4.78
CA LYS A 55 3.91 12.17 -4.90
C LYS A 55 4.36 13.17 -3.84
N ASN A 56 3.48 14.07 -3.43
CA ASN A 56 3.84 15.14 -2.51
C ASN A 56 4.10 14.56 -1.12
N ASN A 57 5.33 14.71 -0.60
CA ASN A 57 5.65 14.33 0.77
C ASN A 57 4.81 15.16 1.75
N TRP A 58 4.19 14.52 2.74
CA TRP A 58 3.19 15.14 3.62
C TRP A 58 1.95 15.67 2.90
N GLY A 59 1.65 15.16 1.69
CA GLY A 59 0.40 15.40 0.99
C GLY A 59 -0.80 14.74 1.67
N TYR A 60 -1.97 14.97 1.08
CA TYR A 60 -3.22 14.33 1.48
C TYR A 60 -3.14 12.81 1.30
N ARG A 61 -4.03 12.09 1.99
CA ARG A 61 -4.01 10.62 2.07
C ARG A 61 -5.25 10.01 1.42
N ALA A 62 -5.51 10.48 0.20
CA ALA A 62 -6.47 9.95 -0.73
C ALA A 62 -5.83 9.97 -2.14
N PRO A 63 -6.12 9.01 -3.03
CA PRO A 63 -6.96 7.84 -2.81
C PRO A 63 -6.25 6.79 -1.94
N LEU A 64 -6.96 5.71 -1.58
CA LEU A 64 -6.36 4.49 -1.04
C LEU A 64 -6.44 3.38 -2.10
N ASP A 65 -5.29 2.99 -2.62
CA ASP A 65 -5.19 2.02 -3.70
C ASP A 65 -4.70 0.65 -3.22
N LEU A 66 -5.36 -0.39 -3.74
CA LEU A 66 -4.90 -1.77 -3.73
C LEU A 66 -4.18 -2.06 -5.06
N THR A 67 -2.88 -2.26 -4.96
CA THR A 67 -2.01 -2.64 -6.09
C THR A 67 -1.48 -4.05 -5.90
N TYR A 68 -1.04 -4.68 -6.98
CA TYR A 68 -0.48 -6.02 -6.96
C TYR A 68 0.81 -6.12 -7.75
N SER A 69 1.64 -7.10 -7.38
CA SER A 69 2.87 -7.46 -8.07
C SER A 69 3.01 -8.97 -8.21
N LYS A 70 3.30 -9.43 -9.43
CA LYS A 70 3.55 -10.85 -9.77
C LYS A 70 5.04 -11.18 -9.93
N ASP A 71 5.92 -10.19 -9.79
CA ASP A 71 7.37 -10.32 -10.02
C ASP A 71 8.20 -9.96 -8.78
N ASN A 72 7.64 -10.25 -7.61
CA ASN A 72 8.24 -10.00 -6.30
C ASN A 72 8.53 -8.50 -6.07
N GLY A 73 7.58 -7.63 -6.40
CA GLY A 73 7.62 -6.19 -6.11
C GLY A 73 8.55 -5.38 -7.03
N LYS A 74 8.87 -5.88 -8.24
CA LYS A 74 9.64 -5.11 -9.24
C LYS A 74 8.72 -4.22 -10.07
N THR A 75 7.55 -4.73 -10.44
CA THR A 75 6.48 -3.98 -11.10
C THR A 75 5.18 -4.10 -10.34
N TRP A 76 4.34 -3.07 -10.46
CA TRP A 76 3.08 -2.95 -9.74
C TRP A 76 1.97 -2.54 -10.70
N SER A 77 0.77 -3.09 -10.49
CA SER A 77 -0.44 -2.76 -11.26
C SER A 77 -1.58 -2.45 -10.31
N LEU A 78 -2.42 -1.48 -10.68
CA LEU A 78 -3.62 -1.15 -9.91
C LEU A 78 -4.64 -2.29 -10.06
N LEU A 79 -5.11 -2.82 -8.92
CA LEU A 79 -6.23 -3.74 -8.88
C LEU A 79 -7.54 -2.98 -8.64
N LYS A 80 -7.54 -2.12 -7.61
CA LYS A 80 -8.73 -1.37 -7.21
C LYS A 80 -8.37 -0.15 -6.37
N THR A 81 -9.07 0.95 -6.58
CA THR A 81 -9.13 2.06 -5.63
C THR A 81 -10.25 1.79 -4.63
N LEU A 82 -9.89 1.66 -3.34
CA LEU A 82 -10.85 1.38 -2.25
C LEU A 82 -11.62 2.65 -1.88
N GLU A 83 -10.92 3.77 -1.87
CA GLU A 83 -11.49 5.08 -1.58
C GLU A 83 -10.95 6.11 -2.57
N GLU A 84 -11.86 6.84 -3.20
CA GLU A 84 -11.54 7.84 -4.22
C GLU A 84 -11.11 9.17 -3.58
N THR A 85 -10.36 9.95 -4.35
CA THR A 85 -10.19 11.37 -4.05
C THR A 85 -11.41 12.14 -4.56
N VAL A 86 -11.94 13.06 -3.75
CA VAL A 86 -12.98 13.98 -4.18
C VAL A 86 -12.32 15.31 -4.53
N GLU A 87 -12.47 15.73 -5.78
CA GLU A 87 -11.88 16.98 -6.30
C GLU A 87 -12.33 18.18 -5.46
N GLY A 88 -11.37 19.01 -5.06
CA GLY A 88 -11.59 20.20 -4.23
C GLY A 88 -11.81 19.90 -2.74
N LYS A 89 -11.68 18.64 -2.33
CA LYS A 89 -11.77 18.20 -0.92
C LYS A 89 -10.59 17.35 -0.49
N GLU A 90 -9.48 17.40 -1.22
CA GLU A 90 -8.32 16.55 -1.01
C GLU A 90 -7.81 16.63 0.43
N GLU A 91 -7.76 17.84 1.01
CA GLU A 91 -7.29 18.06 2.37
C GLU A 91 -8.27 17.62 3.46
N GLU A 92 -9.54 17.37 3.11
CA GLU A 92 -10.56 16.83 4.03
C GLU A 92 -10.53 15.30 4.11
N LEU A 93 -9.86 14.64 3.16
CA LEU A 93 -9.84 13.18 3.04
C LEU A 93 -8.55 12.59 3.62
N GLU A 94 -8.71 11.67 4.58
CA GLU A 94 -7.61 10.97 5.20
C GLU A 94 -7.90 9.47 5.35
N TYR A 95 -7.40 8.67 4.40
CA TYR A 95 -7.45 7.20 4.43
C TYR A 95 -6.05 6.67 4.76
N SER A 96 -5.85 6.27 6.02
CA SER A 96 -4.52 6.05 6.60
C SER A 96 -4.37 4.74 7.34
N TYR A 97 -3.10 4.34 7.56
CA TYR A 97 -2.74 3.17 8.36
C TYR A 97 -3.48 1.91 7.91
N PRO A 98 -3.33 1.52 6.63
CA PRO A 98 -3.93 0.30 6.14
C PRO A 98 -3.35 -0.92 6.87
N ALA A 99 -4.17 -1.96 6.97
CA ALA A 99 -3.76 -3.32 7.30
C ALA A 99 -4.40 -4.28 6.29
N ILE A 100 -3.66 -5.28 5.84
CA ILE A 100 -4.14 -6.28 4.88
C ILE A 100 -3.69 -7.69 5.27
N THR A 101 -4.61 -8.65 5.14
CA THR A 101 -4.30 -10.09 5.23
C THR A 101 -5.08 -10.86 4.17
N SER A 102 -4.69 -12.11 3.89
CA SER A 102 -5.32 -12.98 2.92
C SER A 102 -5.60 -14.37 3.46
N VAL A 103 -6.70 -14.98 3.02
CA VAL A 103 -7.01 -16.40 3.25
C VAL A 103 -7.54 -16.99 1.95
N GLY A 104 -6.81 -17.93 1.34
CA GLY A 104 -7.10 -18.41 0.00
C GLY A 104 -7.09 -17.27 -1.02
N ASN A 105 -8.16 -17.11 -1.78
CA ASN A 105 -8.31 -16.03 -2.75
C ASN A 105 -9.02 -14.79 -2.19
N LYS A 106 -9.21 -14.68 -0.87
CA LYS A 106 -9.85 -13.54 -0.23
C LYS A 106 -8.85 -12.61 0.43
N LEU A 107 -9.06 -11.32 0.26
CA LEU A 107 -8.35 -10.24 0.93
C LEU A 107 -9.26 -9.58 1.96
N TYR A 108 -8.69 -9.31 3.13
CA TYR A 108 -9.32 -8.63 4.25
C TYR A 108 -8.51 -7.40 4.57
N MET A 109 -9.14 -6.23 4.52
CA MET A 109 -8.44 -4.95 4.62
C MET A 109 -9.14 -4.03 5.59
N THR A 110 -8.37 -3.31 6.40
CA THR A 110 -8.86 -2.23 7.25
C THR A 110 -7.99 -1.00 7.11
N TYR A 111 -8.55 0.18 7.42
CA TYR A 111 -7.81 1.43 7.47
C TYR A 111 -8.58 2.45 8.31
N THR A 112 -7.87 3.48 8.77
CA THR A 112 -8.47 4.65 9.40
C THR A 112 -9.17 5.50 8.34
N TYR A 113 -10.46 5.78 8.55
CA TYR A 113 -11.27 6.65 7.70
C TYR A 113 -11.46 8.01 8.39
N ASN A 114 -10.84 9.05 7.84
CA ASN A 114 -10.86 10.44 8.31
C ASN A 114 -10.57 10.62 9.81
N ARG A 115 -9.84 9.69 10.42
CA ARG A 115 -9.57 9.61 11.88
C ARG A 115 -10.82 9.54 12.77
N LEU A 116 -11.97 9.18 12.19
CA LEU A 116 -13.24 9.08 12.90
C LEU A 116 -13.66 7.62 13.11
N SER A 117 -13.31 6.74 12.17
CA SER A 117 -13.69 5.35 12.20
C SER A 117 -12.63 4.45 11.56
N ILE A 118 -12.85 3.14 11.66
CA ILE A 118 -12.11 2.14 10.90
C ILE A 118 -13.05 1.61 9.82
N ALA A 119 -12.61 1.67 8.57
CA ALA A 119 -13.28 1.05 7.44
C ALA A 119 -12.81 -0.39 7.25
N TYR A 120 -13.64 -1.21 6.63
CA TYR A 120 -13.35 -2.61 6.32
C TYR A 120 -13.74 -2.92 4.87
N TRP A 121 -12.85 -3.61 4.16
CA TRP A 121 -13.11 -4.16 2.83
C TRP A 121 -12.81 -5.67 2.81
N GLU A 122 -13.65 -6.40 2.09
CA GLU A 122 -13.41 -7.79 1.70
C GLU A 122 -13.47 -7.87 0.18
N ILE A 123 -12.47 -8.48 -0.45
CA ILE A 123 -12.44 -8.70 -1.89
C ILE A 123 -12.08 -10.16 -2.14
N THR A 124 -12.79 -10.80 -3.07
CA THR A 124 -12.41 -12.10 -3.62
C THR A 124 -11.69 -11.89 -4.94
N ILE A 125 -10.50 -12.45 -5.08
CA ILE A 125 -9.72 -12.42 -6.32
C ILE A 125 -10.19 -13.59 -7.18
N GLU A 126 -10.70 -13.27 -8.38
CA GLU A 126 -11.01 -14.27 -9.41
C GLU A 126 -9.72 -14.64 -10.15
N GLU A 127 -9.61 -15.90 -10.56
CA GLU A 127 -8.46 -16.44 -11.31
C GLU A 127 -8.28 -15.83 -12.70
#